data_AF-A0A8H6NAX3-F1
#
_entry.id   AF-A0A8H6NAX3-F1
#
_cell.length_a   1.000
_cell.length_b   1.000
_cell.length_c   1.000
_cell.angle_alpha   90.00
_cell.angle_beta   90.00
_cell.angle_gamma   90.00
#
_symmetry.space_group_name_H-M   'P 1'
#
loop_
_entity.id
_entity.type
_entity.pdbx_description
1 polymer ?
#
loop_
_entity_poly.entity_id
_entity_poly.type
_entity_poly.pdbx_seq_one_letter_code
_entity_poly.pdbx_strand_id
1 'polypeptide(L)'
;MSPSHSARISQPLLLALLLSFLRLVSADECQPHQWGRLAAPPEPELGELVCRSNGTTGAVVNYYSCKQMADYYELSIEYFFMINPVLDEDCSNIEPYTDYCISGYKQPLVSTDGKCGPPNKNALCSGTGKPCCNSETWTCGDTDADCAPGTCHAGACEGADRWSLDGNCGWRHGGVGCAGKWGDCCSLEGKCGTGEDFCGIGKCDTGNCTQPELPPAADPPAPSNDSLDGTCGGSNGWQCDVIWGYCCGADGKCGMGTEFCGAGCQPEFGRCGTATATTTARVIPTGN
;
A
#
# COMPACT_ATOMS: atom_id res chain seq x y z
N MET A 1 39.83 3.37 -103.66
CA MET A 1 39.84 3.30 -102.18
C MET A 1 38.40 3.11 -101.73
N SER A 2 38.15 2.01 -101.03
CA SER A 2 36.92 1.61 -100.32
C SER A 2 35.60 1.52 -101.09
N PRO A 3 35.06 0.29 -101.28
CA PRO A 3 33.67 0.05 -101.67
C PRO A 3 32.82 -0.37 -100.45
N SER A 4 31.52 -0.07 -100.44
CA SER A 4 30.55 -0.86 -99.67
C SER A 4 29.14 -0.77 -100.27
N HIS A 5 28.71 -1.90 -100.83
CA HIS A 5 27.35 -2.19 -101.25
C HIS A 5 26.56 -2.89 -100.12
N SER A 6 25.28 -2.55 -100.04
CA SER A 6 24.11 -3.44 -99.83
C SER A 6 23.80 -4.10 -98.47
N ALA A 7 22.59 -3.73 -97.99
CA ALA A 7 21.42 -4.59 -97.73
C ALA A 7 21.00 -4.93 -96.27
N ARG A 8 19.81 -4.38 -95.93
CA ARG A 8 18.61 -4.91 -95.25
C ARG A 8 18.73 -5.53 -93.84
N ILE A 9 17.80 -5.17 -92.94
CA ILE A 9 16.68 -6.01 -92.45
C ILE A 9 15.79 -5.25 -91.43
N SER A 10 14.48 -5.25 -91.73
CA SER A 10 13.25 -5.16 -90.91
C SER A 10 13.21 -4.42 -89.56
N GLN A 11 12.37 -3.38 -89.50
CA GLN A 11 11.70 -2.90 -88.28
C GLN A 11 10.80 -4.02 -87.72
N PRO A 12 10.82 -4.28 -86.40
CA PRO A 12 9.68 -3.86 -85.57
C PRO A 12 10.10 -3.50 -84.14
N LEU A 13 10.06 -2.21 -83.78
CA LEU A 13 10.25 -1.80 -82.39
C LEU A 13 9.29 -0.67 -82.03
N LEU A 14 7.99 -0.88 -82.27
CA LEU A 14 6.95 0.07 -81.87
C LEU A 14 5.66 -0.67 -81.49
N LEU A 15 5.75 -1.67 -80.61
CA LEU A 15 4.57 -2.28 -79.96
C LEU A 15 4.96 -2.96 -78.64
N ALA A 16 5.64 -2.24 -77.73
CA ALA A 16 6.00 -2.77 -76.41
C ALA A 16 5.90 -1.72 -75.28
N LEU A 17 4.96 -0.78 -75.39
CA LEU A 17 4.81 0.30 -74.39
C LEU A 17 3.39 0.50 -73.84
N LEU A 18 2.45 -0.41 -74.08
CA LEU A 18 1.05 -0.23 -73.64
C LEU A 18 0.35 -1.52 -73.14
N LEU A 19 1.07 -2.46 -72.53
CA LEU A 19 0.48 -3.68 -71.94
C LEU A 19 0.98 -4.04 -70.52
N SER A 20 1.56 -3.09 -69.78
CA SER A 20 2.11 -3.36 -68.43
C SER A 20 1.16 -3.02 -67.27
N PHE A 21 -0.12 -2.73 -67.52
CA PHE A 21 -1.12 -2.34 -66.50
C PHE A 21 -2.15 -3.43 -66.17
N LEU A 22 -1.72 -4.69 -66.05
CA LEU A 22 -2.43 -5.66 -65.22
C LEU A 22 -1.38 -6.52 -64.51
N ARG A 23 -0.92 -6.04 -63.34
CA ARG A 23 -0.37 -6.98 -62.36
C ARG A 23 -1.55 -7.77 -61.82
N LEU A 24 -1.62 -9.04 -62.19
CA LEU A 24 -2.36 -10.05 -61.45
C LEU A 24 -1.85 -10.00 -60.00
N VAL A 25 -2.72 -9.58 -59.08
CA VAL A 25 -2.53 -9.81 -57.65
C VAL A 25 -2.51 -11.32 -57.47
N SER A 26 -1.33 -11.89 -57.16
CA SER A 26 -1.22 -13.31 -56.82
C SER A 26 -2.01 -13.56 -55.53
N ALA A 27 -2.78 -14.65 -55.50
CA ALA A 27 -3.59 -15.06 -54.35
C ALA A 27 -2.75 -15.63 -53.18
N ASP A 28 -1.56 -15.07 -52.92
CA ASP A 28 -0.62 -15.54 -51.89
C ASP A 28 -0.33 -14.52 -50.77
N GLU A 29 -0.93 -13.33 -50.76
CA GLU A 29 -0.70 -12.32 -49.71
C GLU A 29 -1.55 -12.51 -48.44
N CYS A 30 -2.05 -13.72 -48.19
CA CYS A 30 -2.62 -14.11 -46.89
C CYS A 30 -2.19 -15.54 -46.52
N GLN A 31 -0.89 -15.81 -46.50
CA GLN A 31 -0.35 -16.91 -45.70
C GLN A 31 -0.08 -16.38 -44.29
N PRO A 32 -0.67 -16.95 -43.22
CA PRO A 32 -0.30 -16.57 -41.86
C PRO A 32 1.20 -16.81 -41.71
N HIS A 33 1.94 -15.81 -41.22
CA HIS A 33 3.35 -15.97 -40.87
C HIS A 33 3.48 -17.23 -39.99
N GLN A 34 4.03 -18.30 -40.55
CA GLN A 34 4.67 -19.31 -39.71
C GLN A 34 5.88 -18.59 -39.12
N TRP A 35 5.74 -18.09 -37.89
CA TRP A 35 6.89 -17.83 -37.05
C TRP A 35 7.65 -19.15 -36.95
N GLY A 36 8.66 -19.31 -37.79
CA GLY A 36 9.76 -20.21 -37.46
C GLY A 36 10.15 -19.89 -36.03
N ARG A 37 10.33 -20.91 -35.20
CA ARG A 37 10.95 -20.77 -33.88
C ARG A 37 12.32 -20.13 -34.06
N LEU A 38 12.36 -18.80 -34.15
CA LEU A 38 13.49 -18.04 -33.65
C LEU A 38 13.58 -18.49 -32.19
N ALA A 39 14.75 -19.00 -31.81
CA ALA A 39 15.04 -19.21 -30.40
C ALA A 39 14.59 -17.94 -29.67
N ALA A 40 13.83 -18.09 -28.59
CA ALA A 40 13.53 -16.94 -27.74
C ALA A 40 14.84 -16.19 -27.49
N PRO A 41 14.86 -14.85 -27.51
CA PRO A 41 16.05 -14.11 -27.10
C PRO A 41 16.55 -14.71 -25.77
N PRO A 42 17.87 -14.83 -25.57
CA PRO A 42 18.40 -15.40 -24.33
C PRO A 42 17.72 -14.69 -23.17
N GLU A 43 17.27 -15.48 -22.20
CA GLU A 43 16.70 -14.93 -20.98
C GLU A 43 17.71 -13.94 -20.41
N PRO A 44 17.30 -12.68 -20.12
CA PRO A 44 18.24 -11.66 -19.68
C PRO A 44 18.98 -12.13 -18.42
N GLU A 45 20.20 -11.64 -18.22
CA GLU A 45 21.00 -12.03 -17.06
C GLU A 45 20.45 -11.40 -15.77
N LEU A 46 20.73 -12.03 -14.64
CA LEU A 46 20.25 -11.57 -13.33
C LEU A 46 20.76 -10.17 -13.01
N GLY A 47 19.86 -9.26 -12.63
CA GLY A 47 20.19 -7.86 -12.36
C GLY A 47 20.39 -7.02 -13.61
N GLU A 48 20.29 -7.61 -14.82
CA GLU A 48 20.33 -6.88 -16.08
C GLU A 48 19.09 -6.00 -16.22
N LEU A 49 19.29 -4.81 -16.78
CA LEU A 49 18.20 -3.92 -17.13
C LEU A 49 17.50 -4.45 -18.39
N VAL A 50 16.23 -4.81 -18.26
CA VAL A 50 15.37 -5.13 -19.39
C VAL A 50 14.61 -3.89 -19.77
N CYS A 51 15.02 -3.24 -20.86
CA CYS A 51 14.24 -2.17 -21.44
C CYS A 51 13.16 -2.72 -22.37
N ARG A 52 11.91 -2.32 -22.14
CA ARG A 52 10.75 -2.70 -22.95
C ARG A 52 10.43 -1.67 -24.03
N SER A 53 10.64 -0.39 -23.71
CA SER A 53 10.39 0.72 -24.63
C SER A 53 11.34 1.88 -24.37
N ASN A 54 11.77 2.53 -25.44
CA ASN A 54 12.60 3.73 -25.41
C ASN A 54 11.78 4.99 -25.70
N GLY A 55 12.22 6.10 -25.14
CA GLY A 55 11.89 7.44 -25.63
C GLY A 55 13.17 8.12 -26.12
N THR A 56 13.05 9.05 -27.06
CA THR A 56 14.20 9.74 -27.65
C THR A 56 14.25 11.19 -27.18
N THR A 57 15.42 11.67 -26.77
CA THR A 57 15.61 13.09 -26.42
C THR A 57 15.55 14.00 -27.65
N GLY A 58 15.19 15.27 -27.43
CA GLY A 58 15.20 16.29 -28.47
C GLY A 58 16.60 16.84 -28.77
N ALA A 59 16.64 17.87 -29.64
CA ALA A 59 17.87 18.53 -30.07
C ALA A 59 18.62 19.30 -28.97
N VAL A 60 17.87 19.78 -27.97
CA VAL A 60 18.37 20.63 -26.90
C VAL A 60 18.14 19.89 -25.60
N VAL A 61 19.23 19.51 -24.94
CA VAL A 61 19.22 18.88 -23.62
C VAL A 61 20.02 19.69 -22.62
N ASN A 62 19.69 19.53 -21.35
CA ASN A 62 20.44 20.07 -20.21
C ASN A 62 20.17 19.20 -18.97
N TYR A 63 20.75 19.56 -17.83
CA TYR A 63 20.59 18.81 -16.57
C TYR A 63 19.13 18.61 -16.11
N TYR A 64 18.17 19.39 -16.64
CA TYR A 64 16.75 19.23 -16.33
C TYR A 64 16.02 18.27 -17.28
N SER A 65 16.64 17.85 -18.39
CA SER A 65 16.02 17.00 -19.41
C SER A 65 15.62 15.62 -18.91
N CYS A 66 16.38 15.00 -18.00
CA CYS A 66 15.96 13.72 -17.39
C CYS A 66 14.64 13.86 -16.64
N LYS A 67 14.46 14.96 -15.90
CA LYS A 67 13.21 15.23 -15.16
C LYS A 67 12.05 15.51 -16.12
N GLN A 68 12.27 16.32 -17.16
CA GLN A 68 11.25 16.56 -18.18
C GLN A 68 10.79 15.26 -18.85
N MET A 69 11.72 14.38 -19.18
CA MET A 69 11.42 13.10 -19.79
C MET A 69 10.68 12.18 -18.82
N ALA A 70 11.15 12.06 -17.57
CA ALA A 70 10.47 11.29 -16.54
C ALA A 70 9.03 11.79 -16.33
N ASP A 71 8.82 13.10 -16.21
CA ASP A 71 7.48 13.69 -16.02
C ASP A 71 6.58 13.48 -17.24
N TYR A 72 7.12 13.60 -18.46
CA TYR A 72 6.36 13.37 -19.70
C TYR A 72 5.82 11.93 -19.79
N TYR A 73 6.59 10.95 -19.30
CA TYR A 73 6.18 9.54 -19.27
C TYR A 73 5.62 9.10 -17.92
N GLU A 74 5.29 10.03 -17.02
CA GLU A 74 4.70 9.77 -15.70
C GLU A 74 5.55 8.83 -14.80
N LEU A 75 6.88 8.95 -14.90
CA LEU A 75 7.85 8.19 -14.11
C LEU A 75 8.35 9.02 -12.92
N SER A 76 8.62 8.35 -11.78
CA SER A 76 9.44 8.99 -10.76
C SER A 76 10.87 9.19 -11.28
N ILE A 77 11.53 10.26 -10.87
CA ILE A 77 12.91 10.54 -11.30
C ILE A 77 13.87 9.45 -10.85
N GLU A 78 13.65 8.89 -9.65
CA GLU A 78 14.39 7.76 -9.11
C GLU A 78 14.23 6.51 -10.00
N TYR A 79 13.00 6.22 -10.45
CA TYR A 79 12.73 5.10 -11.34
C TYR A 79 13.37 5.32 -12.72
N PHE A 80 13.33 6.54 -13.25
CA PHE A 80 13.97 6.87 -14.53
C PHE A 80 15.49 6.63 -14.50
N PHE A 81 16.19 7.06 -13.44
CA PHE A 81 17.62 6.76 -13.27
C PHE A 81 17.87 5.27 -13.03
N MET A 82 16.99 4.57 -12.29
CA MET A 82 17.09 3.13 -12.10
C MET A 82 17.09 2.38 -13.44
N ILE A 83 16.21 2.76 -14.38
CA ILE A 83 16.13 2.13 -15.71
C ILE A 83 17.06 2.76 -16.75
N ASN A 84 17.91 3.72 -16.36
CA ASN A 84 18.94 4.32 -17.20
C ASN A 84 20.23 4.51 -16.39
N PRO A 85 20.86 3.42 -15.91
CA PRO A 85 21.98 3.49 -14.97
C PRO A 85 23.27 4.08 -15.57
N VAL A 86 23.28 4.34 -16.88
CA VAL A 86 24.38 5.04 -17.56
C VAL A 86 24.33 6.56 -17.33
N LEU A 87 23.17 7.10 -16.91
CA LEU A 87 23.01 8.51 -16.59
C LEU A 87 23.48 8.77 -15.15
N ASP A 88 24.15 9.89 -14.98
CA ASP A 88 24.49 10.42 -13.66
C ASP A 88 23.21 10.97 -12.98
N GLU A 89 23.14 10.91 -11.65
CA GLU A 89 21.97 11.39 -10.89
C GLU A 89 21.72 12.90 -11.07
N ASP A 90 22.76 13.66 -11.40
CA ASP A 90 22.65 15.09 -11.73
C ASP A 90 22.27 15.35 -13.19
N CYS A 91 22.08 14.28 -14.00
CA CYS A 91 21.74 14.32 -15.42
C CYS A 91 22.74 15.12 -16.27
N SER A 92 23.98 15.29 -15.80
CA SER A 92 24.98 16.10 -16.52
C SER A 92 25.44 15.46 -17.83
N ASN A 93 25.30 14.14 -17.97
CA ASN A 93 25.75 13.35 -19.10
C ASN A 93 24.63 12.93 -20.08
N ILE A 94 23.45 13.56 -20.03
CA ILE A 94 22.36 13.31 -21.00
C ILE A 94 22.74 13.83 -22.39
N GLU A 95 22.44 13.04 -23.41
CA GLU A 95 22.77 13.33 -24.80
C GLU A 95 21.51 13.69 -25.63
N PRO A 96 21.61 14.60 -26.61
CA PRO A 96 20.53 14.90 -27.54
C PRO A 96 20.32 13.75 -28.54
N TYR A 97 19.10 13.61 -29.06
CA TYR A 97 18.73 12.57 -30.05
C TYR A 97 19.10 11.13 -29.64
N THR A 98 19.09 10.86 -28.34
CA THR A 98 19.54 9.59 -27.76
C THR A 98 18.34 8.89 -27.12
N ASP A 99 18.30 7.57 -27.30
CA ASP A 99 17.26 6.73 -26.74
C ASP A 99 17.58 6.39 -25.28
N TYR A 100 16.60 6.65 -24.41
CA TYR A 100 16.62 6.24 -23.01
C TYR A 100 15.41 5.39 -22.70
N CYS A 101 15.58 4.45 -21.79
CA CYS A 101 14.51 3.55 -21.39
C CYS A 101 13.41 4.34 -20.66
N ILE A 102 12.17 4.21 -21.13
CA ILE A 102 10.98 4.84 -20.52
C ILE A 102 9.99 3.80 -20.01
N SER A 103 10.23 2.54 -20.30
CA SER A 103 9.53 1.42 -19.69
C SER A 103 10.50 0.25 -19.60
N GLY A 104 10.79 -0.19 -18.38
CA GLY A 104 11.75 -1.26 -18.16
C GLY A 104 11.74 -1.76 -16.72
N TYR A 105 12.57 -2.74 -16.44
CA TYR A 105 12.76 -3.22 -15.08
C TYR A 105 14.14 -3.83 -14.97
N LYS A 106 14.74 -3.72 -13.79
CA LYS A 106 15.89 -4.56 -13.47
C LYS A 106 15.35 -5.95 -13.21
N GLN A 107 15.89 -6.95 -13.91
CA GLN A 107 15.56 -8.33 -13.57
C GLN A 107 15.87 -8.55 -12.09
N PRO A 108 14.88 -9.02 -11.30
CA PRO A 108 15.14 -9.34 -9.91
C PRO A 108 16.24 -10.39 -9.83
N LEU A 109 17.21 -10.18 -8.95
CA LEU A 109 18.20 -11.19 -8.66
C LEU A 109 17.50 -12.42 -8.11
N VAL A 110 17.64 -13.58 -8.73
CA VAL A 110 17.13 -14.86 -8.23
C VAL A 110 18.27 -15.61 -7.55
N SER A 111 17.98 -16.18 -6.39
CA SER A 111 18.92 -16.98 -5.62
C SER A 111 19.32 -18.23 -6.38
N THR A 112 20.63 -18.47 -6.50
CA THR A 112 21.20 -19.70 -7.11
C THR A 112 21.95 -20.55 -6.10
N ASP A 113 22.32 -19.99 -4.94
CA ASP A 113 23.01 -20.66 -3.84
C ASP A 113 22.12 -20.87 -2.62
N GLY A 114 20.83 -20.53 -2.73
CA GLY A 114 19.85 -20.63 -1.66
C GLY A 114 19.90 -19.49 -0.65
N LYS A 115 20.68 -18.42 -0.87
CA LYS A 115 20.67 -17.23 -0.03
C LYS A 115 19.76 -16.12 -0.58
N CYS A 116 19.15 -15.34 0.29
CA CYS A 116 18.12 -14.38 -0.09
C CYS A 116 18.13 -13.09 0.75
N GLY A 117 17.34 -12.10 0.34
CA GLY A 117 17.09 -10.88 1.10
C GLY A 117 18.25 -9.87 1.12
N PRO A 118 18.16 -8.81 1.95
CA PRO A 118 19.07 -7.67 1.94
C PRO A 118 20.57 -8.01 2.05
N PRO A 119 20.99 -8.96 2.89
CA PRO A 119 22.41 -9.35 2.95
C PRO A 119 22.95 -9.94 1.64
N ASN A 120 22.07 -10.44 0.77
CA ASN A 120 22.39 -11.12 -0.47
C ASN A 120 21.92 -10.33 -1.69
N LYS A 121 22.09 -8.99 -1.67
CA LYS A 121 21.70 -8.08 -2.75
C LYS A 121 20.22 -8.17 -3.12
N ASN A 122 19.36 -8.42 -2.12
CA ASN A 122 17.92 -8.63 -2.29
C ASN A 122 17.56 -9.80 -3.22
N ALA A 123 18.39 -10.86 -3.26
CA ALA A 123 18.07 -12.06 -4.03
C ALA A 123 16.72 -12.66 -3.61
N LEU A 124 15.89 -13.00 -4.60
CA LEU A 124 14.57 -13.62 -4.46
C LEU A 124 14.67 -15.13 -4.55
N CYS A 125 13.77 -15.84 -3.87
CA CYS A 125 13.73 -17.29 -3.88
C CYS A 125 12.85 -17.91 -4.99
N SER A 126 12.32 -17.08 -5.88
CA SER A 126 11.45 -17.51 -6.98
C SER A 126 12.14 -18.56 -7.87
N GLY A 127 11.45 -19.66 -8.18
CA GLY A 127 11.98 -20.71 -9.07
C GLY A 127 12.98 -21.68 -8.43
N THR A 128 13.33 -21.51 -7.15
CA THR A 128 14.26 -22.41 -6.43
C THR A 128 13.60 -23.69 -5.89
N GLY A 129 12.26 -23.80 -5.98
CA GLY A 129 11.47 -24.79 -5.25
C GLY A 129 11.29 -24.47 -3.76
N LYS A 130 12.00 -23.45 -3.25
CA LYS A 130 11.95 -22.98 -1.87
C LYS A 130 11.54 -21.52 -1.79
N PRO A 131 10.25 -21.20 -1.97
CA PRO A 131 9.82 -19.87 -2.40
C PRO A 131 9.89 -18.79 -1.31
N CYS A 132 10.15 -19.13 -0.05
CA CYS A 132 10.12 -18.20 1.07
C CYS A 132 11.54 -17.77 1.45
N CYS A 133 11.77 -16.47 1.56
CA CYS A 133 13.02 -15.95 2.10
C CYS A 133 12.90 -15.84 3.62
N ASN A 134 13.54 -16.77 4.34
CA ASN A 134 13.57 -16.75 5.80
C ASN A 134 14.46 -15.59 6.27
N SER A 135 13.91 -14.72 7.10
CA SER A 135 14.51 -13.46 7.49
C SER A 135 15.41 -13.55 8.73
N GLU A 136 15.50 -14.72 9.35
CA GLU A 136 16.42 -15.05 10.44
C GLU A 136 17.70 -15.67 9.89
N THR A 137 17.55 -16.58 8.91
CA THR A 137 18.67 -17.31 8.30
C THR A 137 19.18 -16.67 7.01
N TRP A 138 18.37 -15.82 6.37
CA TRP A 138 18.60 -15.25 5.04
C TRP A 138 18.83 -16.31 3.96
N THR A 139 18.10 -17.42 4.09
CA THR A 139 18.09 -18.53 3.13
C THR A 139 16.70 -18.83 2.61
N CYS A 140 16.63 -19.37 1.40
CA CYS A 140 15.41 -19.84 0.78
C CYS A 140 14.93 -21.13 1.43
N GLY A 141 13.66 -21.13 1.86
CA GLY A 141 12.97 -22.24 2.51
C GLY A 141 11.57 -22.49 1.94
N ASP A 142 11.02 -23.65 2.25
CA ASP A 142 9.69 -24.14 1.87
C ASP A 142 8.89 -24.71 3.05
N THR A 143 9.43 -24.64 4.27
CA THR A 143 8.72 -25.11 5.46
C THR A 143 7.73 -24.07 5.96
N ASP A 144 6.69 -24.51 6.66
CA ASP A 144 5.74 -23.61 7.33
C ASP A 144 6.46 -22.58 8.21
N ALA A 145 7.56 -22.97 8.87
CA ALA A 145 8.37 -22.07 9.67
C ALA A 145 9.12 -21.01 8.83
N ASP A 146 9.64 -21.38 7.66
CA ASP A 146 10.32 -20.43 6.75
C ASP A 146 9.34 -19.41 6.16
N CYS A 147 8.10 -19.85 5.92
CA CYS A 147 7.04 -19.04 5.29
C CYS A 147 6.14 -18.32 6.31
N ALA A 148 6.29 -18.61 7.61
CA ALA A 148 5.44 -18.09 8.66
C ALA A 148 5.42 -16.55 8.73
N PRO A 149 4.29 -15.94 9.15
CA PRO A 149 4.21 -14.53 9.45
C PRO A 149 5.30 -14.06 10.40
N GLY A 150 6.05 -13.03 10.01
CA GLY A 150 7.13 -12.48 10.81
C GLY A 150 8.44 -13.27 10.82
N THR A 151 8.51 -14.42 10.15
CA THR A 151 9.77 -15.09 9.81
C THR A 151 10.08 -14.95 8.33
N CYS A 152 9.07 -14.98 7.46
CA CYS A 152 9.23 -14.75 6.04
C CYS A 152 9.40 -13.25 5.73
N HIS A 153 10.43 -12.90 4.95
CA HIS A 153 10.69 -11.53 4.49
C HIS A 153 10.15 -11.27 3.08
N ALA A 154 10.21 -12.25 2.20
CA ALA A 154 9.82 -12.07 0.80
C ALA A 154 9.49 -13.43 0.15
N GLY A 155 8.79 -13.39 -0.97
CA GLY A 155 8.36 -14.58 -1.71
C GLY A 155 6.99 -15.05 -1.29
N ALA A 156 6.78 -16.36 -1.17
CA ALA A 156 5.48 -16.96 -0.85
C ALA A 156 5.16 -16.93 0.66
N CYS A 157 5.27 -15.77 1.29
CA CYS A 157 5.01 -15.61 2.72
C CYS A 157 3.52 -15.80 3.05
N GLU A 158 3.22 -16.54 4.12
CA GLU A 158 1.85 -16.74 4.56
C GLU A 158 1.25 -15.45 5.11
N GLY A 159 0.10 -15.04 4.55
CA GLY A 159 -0.59 -13.83 5.00
C GLY A 159 0.22 -12.55 4.79
N ALA A 160 1.04 -12.46 3.73
CA ALA A 160 1.80 -11.27 3.37
C ALA A 160 0.96 -9.99 3.17
N ASP A 161 -0.36 -10.15 2.96
CA ASP A 161 -1.35 -9.08 2.89
C ASP A 161 -1.84 -8.61 4.27
N ARG A 162 -1.60 -9.41 5.30
CA ARG A 162 -2.05 -9.18 6.67
C ARG A 162 -0.91 -8.88 7.62
N TRP A 163 0.31 -9.30 7.32
CA TRP A 163 1.44 -9.24 8.24
C TRP A 163 2.64 -8.51 7.64
N SER A 164 3.32 -7.75 8.48
CA SER A 164 4.52 -7.01 8.11
C SER A 164 5.65 -7.94 7.66
N LEU A 165 6.32 -7.55 6.58
CA LEU A 165 7.50 -8.23 6.01
C LEU A 165 8.82 -7.48 6.29
N ASP A 166 8.72 -6.23 6.73
CA ASP A 166 9.83 -5.28 6.91
C ASP A 166 9.79 -4.53 8.25
N GLY A 167 8.84 -4.89 9.12
CA GLY A 167 8.64 -4.26 10.43
C GLY A 167 7.80 -2.99 10.40
N ASN A 168 7.27 -2.56 9.25
CA ASN A 168 6.31 -1.46 9.16
C ASN A 168 4.87 -1.98 9.21
N CYS A 169 3.97 -1.23 9.86
CA CYS A 169 2.60 -1.66 10.11
C CYS A 169 1.60 -0.50 10.17
N GLY A 170 0.31 -0.85 10.22
CA GLY A 170 -0.78 0.11 10.34
C GLY A 170 -1.18 0.71 8.98
N TRP A 171 -2.14 1.63 9.02
CA TRP A 171 -2.84 2.11 7.81
C TRP A 171 -1.93 2.81 6.78
N ARG A 172 -0.82 3.41 7.21
CA ARG A 172 0.18 4.04 6.32
C ARG A 172 0.95 3.01 5.48
N HIS A 173 0.92 1.75 5.90
CA HIS A 173 1.63 0.63 5.30
C HIS A 173 0.66 -0.46 4.82
N GLY A 174 -0.51 -0.04 4.31
CA GLY A 174 -1.51 -0.97 3.76
C GLY A 174 -2.36 -1.68 4.82
N GLY A 175 -2.30 -1.25 6.09
CA GLY A 175 -3.10 -1.84 7.16
C GLY A 175 -2.58 -3.19 7.65
N VAL A 176 -1.33 -3.54 7.33
CA VAL A 176 -0.71 -4.79 7.79
C VAL A 176 -0.42 -4.73 9.30
N GLY A 177 -0.61 -5.86 9.97
CA GLY A 177 -0.31 -6.05 11.39
C GLY A 177 1.08 -6.63 11.62
N CYS A 178 1.39 -6.90 12.88
CA CYS A 178 2.69 -7.41 13.31
C CYS A 178 2.59 -8.88 13.74
N ALA A 179 3.61 -9.67 13.39
CA ALA A 179 3.73 -11.06 13.80
C ALA A 179 5.19 -11.49 13.86
N GLY A 180 5.44 -12.64 14.49
CA GLY A 180 6.75 -13.30 14.56
C GLY A 180 7.83 -12.39 15.13
N LYS A 181 8.99 -12.34 14.45
CA LYS A 181 10.15 -11.57 14.95
C LYS A 181 9.91 -10.06 15.01
N TRP A 182 8.93 -9.56 14.25
CA TRP A 182 8.58 -8.15 14.24
C TRP A 182 7.84 -7.75 15.52
N GLY A 183 7.32 -8.70 16.29
CA GLY A 183 6.53 -8.46 17.48
C GLY A 183 5.03 -8.51 17.23
N ASP A 184 4.27 -8.26 18.28
CA ASP A 184 2.81 -8.46 18.37
C ASP A 184 2.03 -7.14 18.45
N CYS A 185 2.72 -6.00 18.49
CA CYS A 185 2.13 -4.67 18.57
C CYS A 185 2.62 -3.80 17.43
N CYS A 186 1.68 -3.05 16.84
CA CYS A 186 1.98 -1.95 15.93
C CYS A 186 1.95 -0.65 16.72
N SER A 187 3.06 0.09 16.76
CA SER A 187 3.10 1.39 17.41
C SER A 187 2.34 2.45 16.60
N LEU A 188 2.01 3.57 17.24
CA LEU A 188 1.43 4.75 16.59
C LEU A 188 2.35 5.36 15.52
N GLU A 189 3.64 5.03 15.56
CA GLU A 189 4.63 5.42 14.54
C GLU A 189 4.65 4.48 13.32
N GLY A 190 3.82 3.42 13.33
CA GLY A 190 3.74 2.43 12.26
C GLY A 190 4.90 1.44 12.29
N LYS A 191 5.44 1.13 13.47
CA LYS A 191 6.52 0.15 13.66
C LYS A 191 6.05 -1.05 14.47
N CYS A 192 6.40 -2.23 14.01
CA CYS A 192 6.20 -3.46 14.74
C CYS A 192 7.21 -3.60 15.88
N GLY A 193 6.73 -4.08 17.02
CA GLY A 193 7.58 -4.50 18.13
C GLY A 193 6.81 -5.14 19.26
N THR A 194 7.52 -5.38 20.36
CA THR A 194 7.00 -5.97 21.60
C THR A 194 7.47 -5.12 22.78
N GLY A 195 6.76 -5.18 23.91
CA GLY A 195 7.09 -4.46 25.14
C GLY A 195 6.44 -3.09 25.22
N GLU A 196 6.63 -2.39 26.34
CA GLU A 196 5.89 -1.16 26.65
C GLU A 196 6.05 -0.04 25.62
N ASP A 197 7.19 0.04 24.93
CA ASP A 197 7.41 1.09 23.91
C ASP A 197 6.56 0.89 22.65
N PHE A 198 6.11 -0.33 22.38
CA PHE A 198 5.24 -0.66 21.25
C PHE A 198 3.80 -0.91 21.69
N CYS A 199 3.63 -1.69 22.75
CA CYS A 199 2.34 -2.17 23.25
C CYS A 199 1.72 -1.24 24.29
N GLY A 200 2.47 -0.29 24.87
CA GLY A 200 2.01 0.52 25.99
C GLY A 200 0.81 1.43 25.67
N ILE A 201 0.13 1.85 26.75
CA ILE A 201 -1.00 2.77 26.67
C ILE A 201 -0.57 4.06 25.97
N GLY A 202 -1.32 4.46 24.94
CA GLY A 202 -1.04 5.66 24.16
C GLY A 202 0.18 5.56 23.25
N LYS A 203 0.76 4.36 23.07
CA LYS A 203 1.86 4.09 22.12
C LYS A 203 1.48 3.06 21.06
N CYS A 204 0.51 2.19 21.36
CA CYS A 204 0.07 1.12 20.47
C CYS A 204 -1.15 1.54 19.64
N ASP A 205 -1.09 1.32 18.33
CA ASP A 205 -2.20 1.49 17.37
C ASP A 205 -3.05 0.22 17.30
N THR A 206 -2.42 -0.93 17.02
CA THR A 206 -3.09 -2.23 16.85
C THR A 206 -2.24 -3.39 17.35
N GLY A 207 -2.85 -4.56 17.51
CA GLY A 207 -2.19 -5.76 18.02
C GLY A 207 -2.44 -5.97 19.51
N ASN A 208 -1.44 -6.46 20.24
CA ASN A 208 -1.54 -6.78 21.66
C ASN A 208 -1.34 -5.55 22.57
N CYS A 209 -2.10 -4.49 22.32
CA CYS A 209 -1.99 -3.23 23.04
C CYS A 209 -2.42 -3.38 24.51
N THR A 210 -1.59 -2.91 25.43
CA THR A 210 -1.92 -2.75 26.84
C THR A 210 -3.14 -1.87 26.98
N GLN A 211 -4.21 -2.45 27.52
CA GLN A 211 -5.41 -1.69 27.87
C GLN A 211 -5.22 -1.06 29.26
N PRO A 212 -5.77 0.13 29.51
CA PRO A 212 -5.91 0.63 30.88
C PRO A 212 -6.64 -0.43 31.71
N GLU A 213 -6.08 -0.80 32.85
CA GLU A 213 -6.77 -1.70 33.78
C GLU A 213 -8.08 -1.01 34.16
N LEU A 214 -9.20 -1.59 33.71
CA LEU A 214 -10.50 -1.16 34.19
C LEU A 214 -10.47 -1.34 35.71
N PRO A 215 -10.94 -0.36 36.50
CA PRO A 215 -11.09 -0.58 37.93
C PRO A 215 -11.86 -1.91 38.11
N PRO A 216 -11.47 -2.74 39.10
CA PRO A 216 -12.12 -4.03 39.31
C PRO A 216 -13.61 -3.77 39.29
N ALA A 217 -14.33 -4.53 38.45
CA ALA A 217 -15.76 -4.37 38.30
C ALA A 217 -16.33 -4.28 39.71
N ALA A 218 -16.82 -3.09 40.07
CA ALA A 218 -17.60 -2.97 41.29
C ALA A 218 -18.66 -4.06 41.21
N ASP A 219 -18.95 -4.69 42.36
CA ASP A 219 -20.02 -5.68 42.46
C ASP A 219 -21.18 -5.24 41.55
N PRO A 220 -21.76 -6.15 40.73
CA PRO A 220 -22.83 -5.78 39.81
C PRO A 220 -23.79 -4.89 40.59
N PRO A 221 -24.06 -3.65 40.13
CA PRO A 221 -24.82 -2.71 40.92
C PRO A 221 -26.07 -3.45 41.37
N ALA A 222 -26.26 -3.50 42.69
CA ALA A 222 -27.47 -4.09 43.26
C ALA A 222 -28.65 -3.58 42.42
N PRO A 223 -29.60 -4.46 42.03
CA PRO A 223 -30.65 -4.09 41.08
C PRO A 223 -31.16 -2.71 41.45
N SER A 224 -30.93 -1.75 40.56
CA SER A 224 -31.16 -0.37 40.91
C SER A 224 -32.65 -0.24 41.18
N ASN A 225 -33.00 0.26 42.36
CA ASN A 225 -34.39 0.55 42.70
C ASN A 225 -34.84 1.81 41.94
N ASP A 226 -34.48 1.93 40.67
CA ASP A 226 -34.72 3.12 39.87
C ASP A 226 -36.22 3.24 39.57
N SER A 227 -36.69 4.47 39.65
CA SER A 227 -38.07 4.82 39.37
C SER A 227 -38.43 4.51 37.92
N LEU A 228 -39.48 3.72 37.72
CA LEU A 228 -39.99 3.37 36.40
C LEU A 228 -41.02 4.38 35.86
N ASP A 229 -41.57 5.22 36.73
CA ASP A 229 -42.70 6.12 36.43
C ASP A 229 -42.52 7.56 36.95
N GLY A 230 -41.32 7.89 37.45
CA GLY A 230 -41.01 9.18 38.04
C GLY A 230 -41.50 9.37 39.48
N THR A 231 -41.95 8.31 40.17
CA THR A 231 -42.19 8.32 41.63
C THR A 231 -40.99 7.80 42.43
N CYS A 232 -40.81 8.31 43.64
CA CYS A 232 -39.69 7.95 44.52
C CYS A 232 -40.12 7.90 45.98
N GLY A 233 -39.36 7.17 46.78
CA GLY A 233 -39.64 6.95 48.20
C GLY A 233 -40.90 6.12 48.46
N GLY A 234 -41.43 6.27 49.68
CA GLY A 234 -42.59 5.50 50.14
C GLY A 234 -42.33 3.98 50.26
N SER A 235 -43.39 3.18 50.15
CA SER A 235 -43.36 1.73 50.39
C SER A 235 -42.57 0.95 49.33
N ASN A 236 -42.40 1.52 48.13
CA ASN A 236 -41.72 0.89 47.00
C ASN A 236 -40.20 1.16 47.02
N GLY A 237 -39.74 2.13 47.82
CA GLY A 237 -38.32 2.42 47.99
C GLY A 237 -37.60 2.89 46.71
N TRP A 238 -38.35 3.41 45.73
CA TRP A 238 -37.80 3.80 44.44
C TRP A 238 -36.92 5.04 44.55
N GLN A 239 -35.85 5.07 43.77
CA GLN A 239 -34.87 6.12 43.68
C GLN A 239 -34.94 6.80 42.32
N CYS A 240 -34.59 8.08 42.30
CA CYS A 240 -34.63 8.83 41.06
C CYS A 240 -33.35 8.67 40.23
N ASP A 241 -33.52 8.55 38.93
CA ASP A 241 -32.45 8.36 37.95
C ASP A 241 -32.30 9.59 37.04
N VAL A 242 -31.48 9.46 36.00
CA VAL A 242 -31.25 10.52 35.01
C VAL A 242 -32.47 10.81 34.13
N ILE A 243 -33.40 9.84 33.98
CA ILE A 243 -34.56 9.96 33.10
C ILE A 243 -35.59 10.91 33.73
N TRP A 244 -35.82 10.77 35.03
CA TRP A 244 -36.83 11.55 35.76
C TRP A 244 -36.25 12.70 36.58
N GLY A 245 -34.92 12.74 36.73
CA GLY A 245 -34.21 13.78 37.48
C GLY A 245 -33.81 13.30 38.86
N TYR A 246 -32.57 13.60 39.28
CA TYR A 246 -31.91 12.91 40.41
C TYR A 246 -32.49 13.17 41.81
N CYS A 247 -33.41 14.10 41.99
CA CYS A 247 -33.88 14.52 43.31
C CYS A 247 -35.28 13.97 43.58
N CYS A 248 -35.46 13.36 44.75
CA CYS A 248 -36.76 12.92 45.21
C CYS A 248 -37.43 14.04 46.02
N GLY A 249 -38.44 14.68 45.45
CA GLY A 249 -39.18 15.77 46.08
C GLY A 249 -39.96 15.34 47.33
N ALA A 250 -40.42 16.32 48.09
CA ALA A 250 -41.22 16.10 49.30
C ALA A 250 -42.55 15.37 49.02
N ASP A 251 -43.04 15.45 47.78
CA ASP A 251 -44.24 14.81 47.27
C ASP A 251 -44.02 13.39 46.71
N GLY A 252 -42.79 12.87 46.80
CA GLY A 252 -42.44 11.54 46.28
C GLY A 252 -42.35 11.50 44.75
N LYS A 253 -41.99 12.61 44.12
CA LYS A 253 -41.74 12.71 42.68
C LYS A 253 -40.29 13.00 42.37
N CYS A 254 -39.79 12.38 41.32
CA CYS A 254 -38.48 12.65 40.78
C CYS A 254 -38.48 13.94 39.98
N GLY A 255 -37.38 14.68 40.09
CA GLY A 255 -37.19 15.91 39.35
C GLY A 255 -35.81 16.50 39.54
N MET A 256 -35.63 17.70 39.00
CA MET A 256 -34.41 18.50 39.09
C MET A 256 -34.76 19.93 39.46
N GLY A 257 -33.80 20.70 39.95
CA GLY A 257 -34.03 22.08 40.35
C GLY A 257 -34.38 22.22 41.82
N THR A 258 -34.42 23.45 42.30
CA THR A 258 -34.57 23.75 43.73
C THR A 258 -35.89 23.28 44.32
N GLU A 259 -36.93 23.12 43.49
CA GLU A 259 -38.24 22.64 43.89
C GLU A 259 -38.25 21.14 44.23
N PHE A 260 -37.37 20.33 43.61
CA PHE A 260 -37.23 18.90 43.91
C PHE A 260 -36.02 18.61 44.79
N CYS A 261 -34.91 19.34 44.61
CA CYS A 261 -33.64 19.12 45.31
C CYS A 261 -33.47 19.97 46.58
N GLY A 262 -34.41 20.89 46.84
CA GLY A 262 -34.37 21.83 47.96
C GLY A 262 -35.00 21.30 49.24
N ALA A 263 -35.67 22.19 49.97
CA ALA A 263 -36.27 21.84 51.27
C ALA A 263 -37.34 20.75 51.11
N GLY A 264 -37.19 19.66 51.88
CA GLY A 264 -38.11 18.52 51.84
C GLY A 264 -37.72 17.42 50.84
N CYS A 265 -36.62 17.58 50.12
CA CYS A 265 -36.05 16.49 49.33
C CYS A 265 -35.71 15.28 50.22
N GLN A 266 -35.99 14.06 49.75
CA GLN A 266 -35.79 12.81 50.46
C GLN A 266 -34.43 12.17 50.10
N PRO A 267 -33.39 12.31 50.95
CA PRO A 267 -32.01 11.94 50.60
C PRO A 267 -31.78 10.43 50.51
N GLU A 268 -32.69 9.62 51.06
CA GLU A 268 -32.65 8.15 50.94
C GLU A 268 -33.08 7.68 49.54
N PHE A 269 -33.78 8.54 48.79
CA PHE A 269 -34.40 8.21 47.50
C PHE A 269 -33.97 9.14 46.36
N GLY A 270 -33.07 10.08 46.61
CA GLY A 270 -32.57 11.02 45.62
C GLY A 270 -31.40 11.86 46.13
N ARG A 271 -30.79 12.63 45.23
CA ARG A 271 -29.62 13.47 45.49
C ARG A 271 -30.04 14.85 45.97
N CYS A 272 -30.24 15.00 47.27
CA CYS A 272 -30.70 16.26 47.88
C CYS A 272 -29.54 17.24 48.14
N GLY A 273 -29.74 18.51 47.79
CA GLY A 273 -28.72 19.55 47.80
C GLY A 273 -28.80 20.40 46.53
N THR A 274 -28.37 21.66 46.60
CA THR A 274 -28.53 22.65 45.52
C THR A 274 -28.07 22.07 44.18
N ALA A 275 -29.00 22.02 43.23
CA ALA A 275 -28.76 21.60 41.85
C ALA A 275 -27.66 22.44 41.23
N THR A 276 -26.40 22.02 41.35
CA THR A 276 -25.34 22.51 40.49
C THR A 276 -25.55 21.85 39.14
N ALA A 277 -26.25 22.57 38.26
CA ALA A 277 -26.11 22.37 36.84
C ALA A 277 -24.62 22.50 36.52
N THR A 278 -23.92 21.37 36.39
CA THR A 278 -22.60 21.37 35.77
C THR A 278 -22.81 21.54 34.27
N THR A 279 -23.06 22.79 33.85
CA THR A 279 -22.77 23.21 32.50
C THR A 279 -21.24 23.25 32.41
N THR A 280 -20.59 22.14 32.05
CA THR A 280 -19.22 22.21 31.51
C THR A 280 -19.30 22.88 30.14
N ALA A 281 -19.36 24.21 30.14
CA ALA A 281 -18.96 24.99 28.99
C ALA A 281 -17.46 24.74 28.79
N ARG A 282 -17.12 24.11 27.67
CA ARG A 282 -15.75 23.92 27.20
C ARG A 282 -15.10 25.30 27.02
N VAL A 283 -14.26 25.71 27.97
CA VAL A 283 -13.36 26.84 27.77
C VAL A 283 -12.29 26.38 26.79
N ILE A 284 -12.30 26.93 25.57
CA ILE A 284 -11.20 26.83 24.63
C ILE A 284 -10.14 27.85 25.09
N PRO A 285 -8.91 27.44 25.45
CA PRO A 285 -7.84 28.39 25.73
C PRO A 285 -7.40 29.04 24.41
N THR A 286 -7.53 30.37 24.31
CA THR A 286 -6.80 31.14 23.32
C THR A 286 -5.36 31.30 23.79
N GLY A 287 -4.42 30.75 23.03
CA GLY A 287 -2.99 30.90 23.24
C GLY A 287 -2.53 32.35 23.07
N ASN A 288 -1.55 32.73 23.90
CA ASN A 288 -0.59 33.78 23.61
C ASN A 288 0.68 33.14 23.06
#